data_AF-A0A9E5DNJ5-F1
#
_entry.id   AF-A0A9E5DNJ5-F1
#
_cell.length_a   1.000
_cell.length_b   1.000
_cell.length_c   1.000
_cell.angle_alpha   90.00
_cell.angle_beta   90.00
_cell.angle_gamma   90.00
#
_symmetry.space_group_name_H-M   'P 1'
#
loop_
_entity.id
_entity.type
_entity.pdbx_description
1 polymer ?
#
loop_
_entity_poly.entity_id
_entity_poly.type
_entity_poly.pdbx_seq_one_letter_code
_entity_poly.pdbx_strand_id
1 'polypeptide(L)'
;MVKIKVDEGACVGCGSCVEDCPNDVYELDSEHGKTVVVNEKDCMACLSCHEICPSQALEHDDIPVAKRLYIDRKVNQIINKIL
;
A
#
# COMPACT_ATOMS: atom_id res chain seq x y z
N MET A 1 11.48 -13.31 -5.18
CA MET A 1 10.11 -12.98 -5.62
C MET A 1 9.53 -12.10 -4.54
N VAL A 2 8.92 -10.98 -4.92
CA VAL A 2 8.28 -10.06 -3.98
C VAL A 2 7.12 -10.80 -3.32
N LYS A 3 7.02 -10.76 -1.99
CA LYS A 3 5.89 -11.31 -1.27
C LYS A 3 5.04 -10.17 -0.73
N ILE A 4 3.78 -10.12 -1.10
CA ILE A 4 2.86 -9.02 -0.78
C ILE A 4 1.96 -9.44 0.37
N LYS A 5 1.76 -8.55 1.34
CA LYS A 5 0.83 -8.74 2.45
C LYS A 5 -0.26 -7.69 2.38
N VAL A 6 -1.51 -8.15 2.48
CA VAL A 6 -2.69 -7.30 2.61
C VAL A 6 -3.22 -7.45 4.03
N ASP A 7 -3.36 -6.35 4.76
CA ASP A 7 -4.08 -6.30 6.02
C ASP A 7 -5.59 -6.19 5.73
N GLU A 8 -6.29 -7.31 5.86
CA GLU A 8 -7.73 -7.39 5.61
C GLU A 8 -8.57 -6.53 6.58
N GLY A 9 -8.08 -6.32 7.81
CA GLY A 9 -8.73 -5.48 8.81
C GLY A 9 -8.62 -3.99 8.51
N ALA A 10 -7.49 -3.58 7.93
CA ALA A 10 -7.26 -2.21 7.49
C ALA A 10 -7.82 -1.93 6.08
N CYS A 11 -7.88 -2.91 5.20
CA CYS A 11 -8.36 -2.73 3.83
C CYS A 11 -9.82 -2.29 3.83
N VAL A 12 -10.13 -1.13 3.24
CA VAL A 12 -11.51 -0.60 3.15
C VAL A 12 -12.20 -0.90 1.82
N GLY A 13 -11.51 -1.59 0.89
CA GLY A 13 -12.10 -1.97 -0.39
C GLY A 13 -12.23 -0.84 -1.41
N CYS A 14 -11.43 0.22 -1.27
CA CYS A 14 -11.55 1.41 -2.12
C CYS A 14 -11.11 1.22 -3.59
N GLY A 15 -10.40 0.13 -3.92
CA GLY A 15 -9.95 -0.14 -5.29
C GLY A 15 -8.76 0.67 -5.79
N SER A 16 -8.25 1.67 -5.06
CA SER A 16 -7.17 2.54 -5.57
C SER A 16 -5.88 1.79 -5.97
N CYS A 17 -5.55 0.71 -5.27
CA CYS A 17 -4.40 -0.13 -5.64
C CYS A 17 -4.61 -0.94 -6.93
N VAL A 18 -5.87 -1.26 -7.26
CA VAL A 18 -6.23 -1.95 -8.50
C VAL A 18 -6.11 -0.98 -9.67
N GLU A 19 -6.61 0.25 -9.51
CA GLU A 19 -6.54 1.29 -10.55
C GLU A 19 -5.10 1.77 -10.82
N ASP A 20 -4.28 1.90 -9.78
CA ASP A 20 -2.93 2.46 -9.88
C ASP A 20 -1.88 1.45 -10.37
N CYS A 21 -2.12 0.15 -10.21
CA CYS A 21 -1.11 -0.86 -10.54
C CYS A 21 -1.04 -1.11 -12.05
N PRO A 22 0.07 -0.78 -12.75
CA PRO A 22 0.17 -0.97 -14.19
C PRO A 22 0.37 -2.42 -14.63
N ASN A 23 0.61 -3.33 -13.67
CA ASN A 23 0.87 -4.75 -13.91
C ASN A 23 -0.29 -5.63 -13.46
N ASP A 24 -1.46 -5.05 -13.14
CA ASP A 24 -2.67 -5.79 -12.76
C ASP A 24 -2.42 -6.82 -11.64
N VAL A 25 -1.62 -6.45 -10.63
CA VAL A 25 -1.25 -7.34 -9.51
C VAL A 25 -2.45 -7.61 -8.59
N TYR A 26 -3.41 -6.71 -8.55
CA TYR A 26 -4.50 -6.68 -7.58
C TYR A 26 -5.87 -6.76 -8.25
N GLU A 27 -6.82 -7.39 -7.57
CA GLU A 27 -8.25 -7.33 -7.87
C GLU A 27 -9.05 -7.04 -6.60
N LEU A 28 -10.32 -6.67 -6.75
CA LEU A 28 -11.26 -6.62 -5.63
C LEU A 28 -12.03 -7.93 -5.57
N ASP A 29 -11.99 -8.58 -4.42
CA ASP A 29 -12.81 -9.74 -4.13
C ASP A 29 -14.30 -9.39 -4.24
N SER A 30 -15.03 -10.24 -4.94
CA SER A 30 -16.46 -10.05 -5.22
C SER A 30 -17.36 -10.25 -4.00
N GLU A 31 -16.90 -10.97 -2.98
CA GLU A 31 -17.71 -11.33 -1.80
C GLU A 31 -17.57 -10.30 -0.67
N HIS A 32 -16.34 -9.84 -0.42
CA HIS A 32 -16.03 -8.93 0.69
C HIS A 32 -15.62 -7.52 0.24
N GLY A 33 -15.45 -7.30 -1.07
CA GLY A 33 -14.98 -6.04 -1.64
C GLY A 33 -13.56 -5.69 -1.21
N LYS A 34 -12.75 -6.67 -0.76
CA LYS A 34 -11.38 -6.44 -0.28
C LYS A 34 -10.38 -6.64 -1.40
N THR A 35 -9.26 -5.95 -1.32
CA THR A 35 -8.14 -6.17 -2.25
C THR A 35 -7.57 -7.58 -2.06
N VAL A 36 -7.39 -8.30 -3.16
CA VAL A 36 -6.68 -9.58 -3.22
C VAL A 36 -5.53 -9.50 -4.21
N VAL A 37 -4.49 -10.29 -3.99
CA VAL A 37 -3.31 -10.36 -4.86
C VAL A 37 -3.50 -11.51 -5.85
N VAL A 38 -3.58 -11.20 -7.15
CA VAL A 38 -3.83 -12.18 -8.21
C VAL A 38 -2.57 -12.51 -9.02
N ASN A 39 -1.72 -11.50 -9.27
CA ASN A 39 -0.51 -11.64 -10.10
C ASN A 39 0.76 -11.23 -9.34
N GLU A 40 1.02 -11.84 -8.18
CA GLU A 40 2.16 -11.48 -7.31
C GLU A 40 3.51 -11.51 -8.05
N LYS A 41 3.66 -12.40 -9.04
CA LYS A 41 4.91 -12.57 -9.81
C LYS A 41 5.25 -11.37 -10.68
N ASP A 42 4.26 -10.59 -11.07
CA ASP A 42 4.42 -9.44 -11.96
C ASP A 42 4.66 -8.14 -11.18
N CYS A 43 4.70 -8.22 -9.84
CA CYS A 43 5.04 -7.09 -9.00
C CYS A 43 6.51 -6.69 -9.18
N MET A 44 6.71 -5.43 -9.58
CA MET A 44 8.03 -4.80 -9.73
C MET A 44 8.51 -4.06 -8.46
N ALA A 45 7.75 -4.16 -7.35
CA ALA A 45 8.03 -3.49 -6.09
C ALA A 45 8.23 -1.95 -6.19
N CYS A 46 7.41 -1.28 -7.01
CA CYS A 46 7.43 0.19 -7.09
C CYS A 46 6.84 0.88 -5.85
N LEU A 47 6.09 0.14 -5.03
CA LEU A 47 5.40 0.60 -3.81
C LEU A 47 4.31 1.66 -4.02
N SER A 48 3.92 1.98 -5.26
CA SER A 48 2.83 2.93 -5.53
C SER A 48 1.52 2.51 -4.85
N CYS A 49 1.23 1.22 -4.83
CA CYS A 49 0.06 0.64 -4.15
C CYS A 49 0.07 0.88 -2.63
N HIS A 50 1.24 0.91 -1.98
CA HIS A 50 1.37 1.26 -0.55
C HIS A 50 1.06 2.75 -0.34
N GLU A 51 1.61 3.61 -1.20
CA GLU A 51 1.42 5.04 -1.10
C GLU A 51 -0.03 5.47 -1.40
N ILE A 52 -0.65 4.94 -2.43
CA ILE A 52 -2.01 5.34 -2.80
C ILE A 52 -3.05 4.79 -1.82
N CYS A 53 -2.75 3.71 -1.08
CA CYS A 53 -3.68 3.10 -0.15
C CYS A 53 -4.00 4.04 1.01
N PRO A 54 -5.25 4.55 1.13
CA PRO A 54 -5.60 5.52 2.17
C PRO A 54 -5.57 4.89 3.56
N SER A 55 -5.79 3.58 3.66
CA SER A 55 -5.76 2.83 4.92
C SER A 55 -4.43 2.13 5.19
N GLN A 56 -3.43 2.30 4.31
CA GLN A 56 -2.09 1.70 4.42
C GLN A 56 -2.12 0.18 4.61
N ALA A 57 -3.04 -0.51 3.94
CA ALA A 57 -3.27 -1.94 4.11
C ALA A 57 -2.31 -2.87 3.33
N LEU A 58 -1.32 -2.33 2.62
CA LEU A 58 -0.46 -3.08 1.69
C LEU A 58 1.01 -2.99 2.11
N GLU A 59 1.68 -4.13 2.25
CA GLU A 59 3.12 -4.21 2.57
C GLU A 59 3.81 -5.22 1.65
N HIS A 60 5.14 -5.10 1.50
CA HIS A 60 5.98 -6.01 0.72
C HIS A 60 7.11 -6.52 1.62
N ASP A 61 7.25 -7.84 1.72
CA ASP A 61 8.30 -8.46 2.54
C ASP A 61 9.69 -8.05 2.04
N ASP A 62 10.60 -7.75 2.98
CA ASP A 62 11.98 -7.34 2.75
C ASP A 62 12.15 -6.03 1.93
N ILE A 63 11.07 -5.27 1.76
CA ILE A 63 11.10 -3.97 1.08
C ILE A 63 10.66 -2.90 2.08
N PRO A 64 11.61 -2.17 2.69
CA PRO A 64 11.26 -1.16 3.68
C PRO A 64 10.54 0.00 3.01
N VAL A 65 9.30 0.23 3.44
CA VAL A 65 8.58 1.46 3.07
C VAL A 65 9.27 2.65 3.74
N ALA A 66 9.55 3.70 2.96
CA ALA A 66 9.99 4.95 3.55
C ALA A 66 8.84 5.45 4.45
N LYS A 67 9.06 5.48 5.76
CA LYS A 67 8.05 6.00 6.69
C LYS A 67 7.63 7.38 6.20
N ARG A 68 6.32 7.61 6.05
CA ARG A 68 5.77 8.93 5.76
C ARG A 68 5.96 9.86 6.95
N LEU A 69 7.18 10.37 7.08
CA LEU A 69 7.60 11.32 8.12
C LEU A 69 6.71 12.56 8.15
N TYR A 70 6.10 12.94 7.02
CA TYR A 70 5.22 14.11 6.94
C TYR A 70 3.78 13.86 7.44
N ILE A 71 3.32 12.61 7.53
CA ILE A 71 1.97 12.29 8.04
C ILE A 71 1.98 12.06 9.56
N ASP A 72 3.09 11.55 10.10
CA ASP A 72 3.26 11.46 11.54
C ASP A 72 3.26 12.87 12.15
N ARG A 73 2.25 13.19 12.98
CA ARG A 73 2.11 14.52 13.60
C ARG A 73 3.36 14.93 14.39
N LYS A 74 4.00 13.99 15.07
CA LYS A 74 5.19 14.27 15.88
C LYS A 74 6.38 14.57 14.98
N VAL A 75 6.55 13.82 13.90
CA VAL A 75 7.62 14.07 12.94
C VAL A 75 7.37 15.35 12.14
N ASN A 76 6.14 15.62 11.71
CA ASN A 76 5.76 16.87 11.07
C ASN A 76 6.00 18.09 12.00
N GLN A 77 5.68 17.97 13.29
CA GLN A 77 6.05 18.96 14.31
C GLN A 77 7.57 19.15 14.44
N ILE A 78 8.37 18.10 14.27
CA ILE A 78 9.84 18.20 14.31
C ILE A 78 10.37 18.88 13.04
N ILE A 79 9.86 18.51 11.85
CA ILE A 79 10.26 19.10 10.57
C ILE A 79 9.96 20.60 10.53
N ASN A 80 8.77 21.02 10.98
CA ASN A 80 8.39 22.44 11.06
C ASN A 80 9.21 23.27 12.07
N LYS A 81 10.02 22.62 12.92
CA LYS A 81 10.97 23.32 13.82
C LYS A 81 12.37 23.46 13.21
N ILE A 82 12.65 22.74 12.13
CA ILE A 82 13.97 22.66 11.49
C ILE A 82 13.98 23.44 10.15
N LEU A 83 12.86 23.47 9.44
CA LEU A 83 12.59 24.38 8.32
C LEU A 83 12.14 25.76 8.84
#